data_AF-A0AAN5BZ44-F1
#
_entry.id   AF-A0AAN5BZ44-F1
#
_cell.length_a   1.000
_cell.length_b   1.000
_cell.length_c   1.000
_cell.angle_alpha   90.00
_cell.angle_beta   90.00
_cell.angle_gamma   90.00
#
_symmetry.space_group_name_H-M   'P 1'
#
loop_
_entity.id
_entity.type
_entity.pdbx_description
1 polymer ?
#
loop_
_entity_poly.entity_id
_entity_poly.type
_entity_poly.pdbx_seq_one_letter_code
_entity_poly.pdbx_strand_id
1 'polypeptide(L)'
;MPGVLAETTLSVSDGPLTSENAAYLRPSDPNLPVEELRKRYDEDGYLFLKQVLPREDILEARKAYFEYLAPTGVLQEGTEPVEGVFNRTKSIDDYPGIGAGHVGGNGRPGGDSAAQFVDKAIEAHYKDWYTKNVVNHPALYDFIAKFTGWGNDTLTFKRTLLRNNIPGSKPIGVHYDQIFLRYGEPTAVTAWVPIGDIKINGGGLIYLENGMLYWRVEYTIIA
;
A
#
# COMPACT_ATOMS: atom_id res chain seq x y z
N MET A 1 14.48 16.54 13.27
CA MET A 1 13.77 15.25 13.28
C MET A 1 12.39 15.49 12.68
N PRO A 2 11.96 14.72 11.67
CA PRO A 2 10.55 14.69 11.27
C PRO A 2 9.69 14.26 12.48
N GLY A 3 8.46 14.78 12.54
CA GLY A 3 7.71 14.99 13.78
C GLY A 3 7.52 13.78 14.70
N VAL A 4 7.39 14.06 15.99
CA VAL A 4 7.13 13.06 17.03
C VAL A 4 5.67 12.58 16.93
N LEU A 5 5.46 11.26 17.00
CA LEU A 5 4.13 10.66 17.13
C LEU A 5 3.57 11.00 18.52
N ALA A 6 2.53 11.85 18.59
CA ALA A 6 1.77 12.05 19.81
C ALA A 6 0.83 10.86 20.05
N GLU A 7 0.56 10.54 21.32
CA GLU A 7 -0.23 9.39 21.83
C GLU A 7 -1.21 8.77 20.82
N THR A 8 -0.73 7.75 20.09
CA THR A 8 -1.55 6.87 19.26
C THR A 8 -1.29 5.44 19.68
N THR A 9 -2.36 4.66 19.87
CA THR A 9 -2.31 3.20 20.08
C THR A 9 -2.00 2.47 18.77
N LEU A 10 -0.87 2.80 18.13
CA LEU A 10 -0.36 2.05 17.00
C LEU A 10 0.48 0.90 17.54
N SER A 11 0.35 -0.27 16.94
CA SER A 11 1.18 -1.42 17.30
C SER A 11 1.55 -2.22 16.06
N VAL A 12 2.78 -2.69 16.05
CA VAL A 12 3.25 -3.77 15.16
C VAL A 12 3.22 -5.09 15.92
N SER A 13 3.54 -6.19 15.22
CA SER A 13 3.62 -7.52 15.84
C SER A 13 4.55 -7.57 17.06
N ASP A 14 5.57 -6.71 17.09
CA ASP A 14 6.59 -6.66 18.14
C ASP A 14 6.28 -5.67 19.28
N GLY A 15 5.12 -4.98 19.25
CA GLY A 15 4.70 -4.07 20.32
C GLY A 15 4.20 -2.70 19.85
N PRO A 16 3.95 -1.76 20.79
CA PRO A 16 3.44 -0.43 20.48
C PRO A 16 4.50 0.46 19.83
N LEU A 17 4.05 1.29 18.89
CA LEU A 17 4.84 2.41 18.36
C LEU A 17 4.56 3.65 19.21
N THR A 18 5.60 4.19 19.82
CA THR A 18 5.57 5.35 20.71
C THR A 18 6.43 6.47 20.15
N SER A 19 6.33 7.67 20.75
CA SER A 19 7.22 8.79 20.46
C SER A 19 8.71 8.48 20.67
N GLU A 20 9.04 7.44 21.44
CA GLU A 20 10.42 7.07 21.76
C GLU A 20 11.04 6.14 20.71
N ASN A 21 10.21 5.40 19.96
CA ASN A 21 10.67 4.38 19.02
C ASN A 21 10.18 4.58 17.58
N ALA A 22 9.41 5.63 17.31
CA ALA A 22 8.87 5.91 15.99
C ALA A 22 8.68 7.42 15.72
N ALA A 23 8.78 7.79 14.45
CA ALA A 23 8.58 9.14 13.93
C ALA A 23 7.80 9.11 12.62
N TYR A 24 7.30 10.27 12.18
CA TYR A 24 6.69 10.37 10.85
C TYR A 24 7.73 10.25 9.73
N LEU A 25 7.33 9.64 8.61
CA LEU A 25 8.13 9.63 7.38
C LEU A 25 8.38 11.06 6.89
N ARG A 26 9.57 11.30 6.36
CA ARG A 26 9.96 12.58 5.77
C ARG A 26 9.27 12.75 4.40
N PRO A 27 8.36 13.72 4.23
CA PRO A 27 7.77 13.98 2.92
C PRO A 27 8.79 14.59 1.95
N SER A 28 8.66 14.24 0.68
CA SER A 28 9.42 14.79 -0.44
C SER A 28 8.46 15.36 -1.49
N ASP A 29 8.81 16.52 -2.03
CA ASP A 29 8.10 17.12 -3.15
C ASP A 29 8.56 16.41 -4.44
N PRO A 30 7.64 15.83 -5.24
CA PRO A 30 8.00 15.14 -6.47
C PRO A 30 8.66 16.03 -7.53
N ASN A 31 8.60 17.36 -7.38
CA ASN A 31 9.21 18.34 -8.29
C ASN A 31 10.65 18.71 -7.91
N LEU A 32 11.20 18.17 -6.82
CA LEU A 32 12.61 18.35 -6.50
C LEU A 32 13.51 17.86 -7.65
N PRO A 33 14.73 18.41 -7.80
CA PRO A 33 15.72 17.85 -8.71
C PRO A 33 15.89 16.36 -8.48
N VAL A 34 15.96 15.57 -9.56
CA VAL A 34 16.01 14.10 -9.46
C VAL A 34 17.20 13.60 -8.64
N GLU A 35 18.29 14.35 -8.64
CA GLU A 35 19.50 14.06 -7.83
C GLU A 35 19.25 14.24 -6.33
N GLU A 36 18.42 15.19 -5.92
CA GLU A 36 18.00 15.35 -4.52
C GLU A 36 17.02 14.24 -4.11
N LEU A 37 16.12 13.83 -5.01
CA LEU A 37 15.23 12.70 -4.76
C LEU A 37 16.03 11.40 -4.59
N ARG A 38 17.00 11.14 -5.47
CA ARG A 38 17.89 9.98 -5.38
C ARG A 38 18.70 9.99 -4.09
N LYS A 39 19.28 11.14 -3.73
CA LYS A 39 19.99 11.31 -2.46
C LYS A 39 19.11 10.94 -1.26
N ARG A 40 17.88 11.46 -1.20
CA ARG A 40 16.95 11.12 -0.10
C ARG A 40 16.57 9.65 -0.10
N TYR A 41 16.35 9.08 -1.26
CA TYR A 41 16.05 7.66 -1.40
C TYR A 41 17.21 6.79 -0.91
N ASP A 42 18.45 7.16 -1.23
CA ASP A 42 19.66 6.47 -0.75
C ASP A 42 19.88 6.64 0.76
N GLU A 43 19.58 7.82 1.31
CA GLU A 43 19.70 8.13 2.74
C GLU A 43 18.61 7.44 3.59
N ASP A 44 17.35 7.55 3.17
CA ASP A 44 16.19 7.17 3.97
C ASP A 44 15.70 5.74 3.64
N GLY A 45 16.08 5.19 2.48
CA GLY A 45 15.55 3.92 1.96
C GLY A 45 14.17 4.02 1.31
N TYR A 46 13.60 5.23 1.25
CA TYR A 46 12.29 5.47 0.66
C TYR A 46 12.14 6.89 0.12
N LEU A 47 11.08 7.12 -0.66
CA LEU A 47 10.53 8.45 -0.90
C LEU A 47 9.06 8.48 -0.51
N PHE A 48 8.67 9.41 0.35
CA PHE A 48 7.27 9.69 0.65
C PHE A 48 6.80 10.90 -0.15
N LEU A 49 6.20 10.64 -1.29
CA LEU A 49 5.77 11.66 -2.24
C LEU A 49 4.30 11.99 -2.03
N LYS A 50 3.93 13.21 -2.39
CA LYS A 50 2.54 13.66 -2.38
C LYS A 50 2.17 14.08 -3.78
N GLN A 51 0.96 13.71 -4.21
CA GLN A 51 0.35 14.18 -5.45
C GLN A 51 1.14 13.81 -6.72
N VAL A 52 1.77 12.62 -6.75
CA VAL A 52 2.29 12.06 -7.99
C VAL A 52 1.14 11.70 -8.94
N LEU A 53 0.06 11.16 -8.38
CA LEU A 53 -1.17 10.82 -9.09
C LEU A 53 -2.23 11.91 -8.88
N PRO A 54 -3.05 12.24 -9.92
CA PRO A 54 -4.20 13.12 -9.76
C PRO A 54 -5.16 12.56 -8.71
N ARG A 55 -5.65 13.44 -7.82
CA ARG A 55 -6.53 13.02 -6.73
C ARG A 55 -7.85 12.47 -7.25
N GLU A 56 -8.43 13.10 -8.27
CA GLU A 56 -9.68 12.67 -8.89
C GLU A 56 -9.62 11.22 -9.38
N ASP A 57 -8.56 10.83 -10.09
CA ASP A 57 -8.41 9.49 -10.67
C ASP A 57 -8.35 8.42 -9.59
N ILE A 58 -7.65 8.71 -8.49
CA ILE A 58 -7.56 7.81 -7.34
C ILE A 58 -8.89 7.69 -6.60
N LEU A 59 -9.65 8.79 -6.47
CA LEU A 59 -10.97 8.75 -5.85
C LEU A 59 -12.01 8.06 -6.74
N GLU A 60 -11.90 8.16 -8.07
CA GLU A 60 -12.72 7.40 -9.00
C GLU A 60 -12.44 5.90 -8.89
N ALA A 61 -11.16 5.50 -8.89
CA ALA A 61 -10.76 4.11 -8.66
C ALA A 61 -11.25 3.60 -7.29
N ARG A 62 -11.16 4.43 -6.24
CA ARG A 62 -11.67 4.11 -4.90
C ARG A 62 -13.17 3.87 -4.91
N LYS A 63 -13.94 4.78 -5.54
CA LYS A 63 -15.39 4.65 -5.66
C LYS A 63 -15.75 3.35 -6.38
N ALA A 64 -15.14 3.09 -7.53
CA ALA A 64 -15.39 1.90 -8.33
C ALA A 64 -15.04 0.60 -7.58
N TYR A 65 -13.93 0.60 -6.81
CA TYR A 65 -13.56 -0.53 -5.96
C TYR A 65 -14.63 -0.84 -4.92
N PHE A 66 -15.07 0.17 -4.18
CA PHE A 66 -16.04 -0.01 -3.11
C PHE A 66 -17.46 -0.29 -3.63
N GLU A 67 -17.87 0.30 -4.75
CA GLU A 67 -19.11 -0.09 -5.45
C GLU A 67 -19.08 -1.55 -5.86
N TYR A 68 -17.94 -2.00 -6.40
CA TYR A 68 -17.77 -3.39 -6.80
C TYR A 68 -17.80 -4.38 -5.62
N LEU A 69 -17.30 -3.96 -4.45
CA LEU A 69 -17.35 -4.72 -3.20
C LEU A 69 -18.67 -4.60 -2.43
N ALA A 70 -19.50 -3.58 -2.69
CA ALA A 70 -20.73 -3.31 -1.92
C ALA A 70 -21.64 -4.54 -1.73
N PRO A 71 -21.84 -5.44 -2.72
CA PRO A 71 -22.66 -6.64 -2.54
C PRO A 71 -22.19 -7.62 -1.44
N THR A 72 -20.96 -7.50 -0.97
CA THR A 72 -20.39 -8.33 0.10
C THR A 72 -20.83 -7.88 1.50
N GLY A 73 -21.49 -6.72 1.62
CA GLY A 73 -21.86 -6.11 2.89
C GLY A 73 -20.70 -5.51 3.68
N VAL A 74 -19.50 -5.41 3.09
CA VAL A 74 -18.30 -4.84 3.73
C VAL A 74 -18.48 -3.36 4.10
N LEU A 75 -19.35 -2.64 3.37
CA LEU A 75 -19.61 -1.21 3.57
C LEU A 75 -20.76 -0.97 4.53
N GLN A 76 -20.62 0.06 5.36
CA GLN A 76 -21.67 0.56 6.23
C GLN A 76 -22.85 1.08 5.40
N GLU A 77 -24.05 0.61 5.72
CA GLU A 77 -25.27 1.08 5.06
C GLU A 77 -25.48 2.58 5.29
N GLY A 78 -25.95 3.28 4.26
CA GLY A 78 -26.18 4.73 4.29
C GLY A 78 -24.94 5.59 4.09
N THR A 79 -23.78 5.00 3.78
CA THR A 79 -22.55 5.72 3.39
C THR A 79 -22.32 5.67 1.89
N GLU A 80 -21.63 6.66 1.34
CA GLU A 80 -21.24 6.66 -0.07
C GLU A 80 -20.07 5.69 -0.28
N PRO A 81 -20.04 4.89 -1.36
CA PRO A 81 -18.98 3.92 -1.59
C PRO A 81 -17.56 4.51 -1.53
N VAL A 82 -17.38 5.73 -2.05
CA VAL A 82 -16.09 6.43 -2.02
C VAL A 82 -15.58 6.71 -0.60
N GLU A 83 -16.45 6.76 0.41
CA GLU A 83 -16.04 6.93 1.80
C GLU A 83 -15.35 5.66 2.34
N GLY A 84 -15.73 4.48 1.86
CA GLY A 84 -15.11 3.20 2.23
C GLY A 84 -15.25 2.87 3.73
N VAL A 85 -16.37 3.24 4.34
CA VAL A 85 -16.63 3.01 5.76
C VAL A 85 -16.99 1.54 5.99
N PHE A 86 -16.18 0.85 6.80
CA PHE A 86 -16.42 -0.56 7.13
C PHE A 86 -17.72 -0.76 7.94
N ASN A 87 -18.50 -1.79 7.59
CA ASN A 87 -19.69 -2.18 8.32
C ASN A 87 -19.33 -2.87 9.65
N ARG A 88 -19.40 -2.12 10.75
CA ARG A 88 -19.02 -2.62 12.09
C ARG A 88 -19.94 -3.69 12.67
N THR A 89 -21.08 -3.97 12.03
CA THR A 89 -21.98 -5.06 12.44
C THR A 89 -21.54 -6.42 11.90
N LYS A 90 -20.59 -6.46 10.95
CA LYS A 90 -20.10 -7.69 10.33
C LYS A 90 -18.86 -8.23 11.04
N SER A 91 -18.63 -9.53 10.91
CA SER A 91 -17.42 -10.16 11.42
C SER A 91 -16.22 -9.76 10.56
N ILE A 92 -15.08 -9.51 11.21
CA ILE A 92 -13.81 -9.25 10.50
C ILE A 92 -13.32 -10.49 9.74
N ASP A 93 -13.72 -11.69 10.18
CA ASP A 93 -13.31 -12.96 9.58
C ASP A 93 -13.90 -13.14 8.17
N ASP A 94 -15.00 -12.44 7.85
CA ASP A 94 -15.64 -12.45 6.54
C ASP A 94 -14.88 -11.60 5.50
N TYR A 95 -13.93 -10.77 5.94
CA TYR A 95 -13.21 -9.81 5.08
C TYR A 95 -11.68 -9.91 5.25
N PRO A 96 -11.09 -11.10 5.05
CA PRO A 96 -9.67 -11.33 5.26
C PRO A 96 -8.79 -10.50 4.33
N GLY A 97 -7.60 -10.12 4.79
CA GLY A 97 -6.60 -9.42 3.96
C GLY A 97 -6.06 -10.31 2.84
N ILE A 98 -6.22 -9.88 1.59
CA ILE A 98 -5.68 -10.59 0.42
C ILE A 98 -4.17 -10.31 0.29
N GLY A 99 -3.39 -11.37 0.02
CA GLY A 99 -1.93 -11.26 -0.18
C GLY A 99 -1.12 -11.00 1.09
N ALA A 100 -1.71 -11.20 2.28
CA ALA A 100 -1.07 -10.99 3.58
C ALA A 100 -0.52 -12.28 4.23
N GLY A 101 -0.65 -13.44 3.58
CA GLY A 101 -0.01 -14.68 4.03
C GLY A 101 -0.58 -15.30 5.32
N HIS A 102 -1.71 -14.81 5.83
CA HIS A 102 -2.30 -15.24 7.12
C HIS A 102 -2.86 -16.66 7.15
N VAL A 103 -2.86 -17.40 6.04
CA VAL A 103 -3.45 -18.75 5.95
C VAL A 103 -2.37 -19.74 5.50
N GLY A 104 -2.18 -20.81 6.28
CA GLY A 104 -1.29 -21.91 5.91
C GLY A 104 -1.80 -22.69 4.69
N GLY A 105 -0.89 -23.20 3.87
CA GLY A 105 -1.20 -24.20 2.84
C GLY A 105 -1.95 -23.71 1.58
N ASN A 106 -1.91 -22.41 1.25
CA ASN A 106 -2.65 -21.81 0.13
C ASN A 106 -4.19 -21.97 0.21
N GLY A 107 -4.73 -22.21 1.42
CA GLY A 107 -6.17 -22.30 1.64
C GLY A 107 -6.90 -20.96 1.43
N ARG A 108 -8.19 -21.01 1.09
CA ARG A 108 -9.04 -19.83 0.95
C ARG A 108 -9.13 -19.08 2.29
N PRO A 109 -8.77 -17.79 2.37
CA PRO A 109 -8.94 -17.02 3.60
C PRO A 109 -10.42 -16.90 4.00
N GLY A 110 -10.73 -17.01 5.29
CA GLY A 110 -12.06 -16.70 5.85
C GLY A 110 -13.18 -17.73 5.61
N GLY A 111 -12.90 -18.88 4.98
CA GLY A 111 -13.90 -19.93 4.76
C GLY A 111 -15.03 -19.55 3.79
N ASP A 112 -16.17 -20.25 3.88
CA ASP A 112 -17.29 -20.09 2.94
C ASP A 112 -18.01 -18.74 3.10
N SER A 113 -18.08 -18.18 4.31
CA SER A 113 -18.73 -16.89 4.56
C SER A 113 -17.97 -15.71 3.94
N ALA A 114 -16.64 -15.80 3.88
CA ALA A 114 -15.79 -14.81 3.21
C ALA A 114 -15.75 -14.97 1.68
N ALA A 115 -16.39 -15.99 1.12
CA ALA A 115 -16.14 -16.39 -0.26
C ALA A 115 -16.41 -15.26 -1.25
N GLN A 116 -17.61 -14.68 -1.21
CA GLN A 116 -17.97 -13.61 -2.14
C GLN A 116 -17.00 -12.42 -2.07
N PHE A 117 -16.54 -12.06 -0.87
CA PHE A 117 -15.56 -10.99 -0.70
C PHE A 117 -14.20 -11.35 -1.29
N VAL A 118 -13.68 -12.53 -0.99
CA VAL A 118 -12.38 -13.00 -1.49
C VAL A 118 -12.37 -13.05 -3.02
N ASP A 119 -13.40 -13.60 -3.65
CA ASP A 119 -13.45 -13.69 -5.13
C ASP A 119 -13.44 -12.29 -5.74
N LYS A 120 -14.26 -11.37 -5.21
CA LYS A 120 -14.27 -9.98 -5.67
C LYS A 120 -12.93 -9.29 -5.43
N ALA A 121 -12.32 -9.45 -4.26
CA ALA A 121 -11.03 -8.83 -3.96
C ALA A 121 -9.91 -9.36 -4.88
N ILE A 122 -9.95 -10.64 -5.27
CA ILE A 122 -9.04 -11.21 -6.27
C ILE A 122 -9.36 -10.64 -7.66
N GLU A 123 -10.61 -10.66 -8.10
CA GLU A 123 -11.03 -10.12 -9.39
C GLU A 123 -10.73 -8.63 -9.57
N ALA A 124 -10.75 -7.86 -8.48
CA ALA A 124 -10.45 -6.44 -8.46
C ALA A 124 -9.07 -6.13 -9.07
N HIS A 125 -8.11 -7.05 -8.95
CA HIS A 125 -6.77 -6.90 -9.53
C HIS A 125 -6.76 -6.82 -11.06
N TYR A 126 -7.86 -7.19 -11.72
CA TYR A 126 -7.98 -7.23 -13.18
C TYR A 126 -8.96 -6.19 -13.73
N LYS A 127 -9.60 -5.38 -12.88
CA LYS A 127 -10.56 -4.38 -13.34
C LYS A 127 -9.84 -3.15 -13.90
N ASP A 128 -10.39 -2.57 -14.96
CA ASP A 128 -9.79 -1.44 -15.68
C ASP A 128 -9.55 -0.22 -14.78
N TRP A 129 -10.48 0.08 -13.86
CA TRP A 129 -10.33 1.19 -12.90
C TRP A 129 -9.12 1.00 -11.96
N TYR A 130 -8.60 -0.21 -11.82
CA TYR A 130 -7.37 -0.49 -11.07
C TYR A 130 -6.17 -0.59 -12.01
N THR A 131 -6.25 -1.45 -13.02
CA THR A 131 -5.11 -1.79 -13.88
C THR A 131 -4.70 -0.63 -14.78
N LYS A 132 -5.65 0.09 -15.37
CA LYS A 132 -5.37 1.20 -16.28
C LYS A 132 -5.23 2.52 -15.51
N ASN A 133 -6.16 2.79 -14.60
CA ASN A 133 -6.26 4.11 -13.98
C ASN A 133 -5.38 4.29 -12.74
N VAL A 134 -4.82 3.20 -12.18
CA VAL A 134 -3.88 3.28 -11.05
C VAL A 134 -2.54 2.66 -11.41
N VAL A 135 -2.53 1.35 -11.71
CA VAL A 135 -1.28 0.58 -11.91
C VAL A 135 -0.48 1.06 -13.12
N ASN A 136 -1.14 1.30 -14.25
CA ASN A 136 -0.51 1.78 -15.48
C ASN A 136 -0.76 3.26 -15.72
N HIS A 137 -1.02 4.03 -14.65
CA HIS A 137 -1.25 5.46 -14.79
C HIS A 137 0.03 6.17 -15.29
N PRO A 138 -0.03 6.98 -16.36
CA PRO A 138 1.16 7.59 -16.96
C PRO A 138 1.99 8.41 -15.97
N ALA A 139 1.35 9.20 -15.09
CA ALA A 139 2.08 10.01 -14.11
C ALA A 139 2.94 9.19 -13.15
N LEU A 140 2.48 7.99 -12.75
CA LEU A 140 3.29 7.10 -11.92
C LEU A 140 4.43 6.49 -12.73
N TYR A 141 4.14 5.97 -13.92
CA TYR A 141 5.15 5.38 -14.80
C TYR A 141 6.25 6.38 -15.14
N ASP A 142 5.88 7.58 -15.60
CA ASP A 142 6.81 8.64 -16.01
C ASP A 142 7.67 9.11 -14.84
N PHE A 143 7.08 9.24 -13.65
CA PHE A 143 7.83 9.58 -12.45
C PHE A 143 8.88 8.51 -12.14
N ILE A 144 8.49 7.23 -12.10
CA ILE A 144 9.41 6.12 -11.80
C ILE A 144 10.50 6.03 -12.86
N ALA A 145 10.14 6.05 -14.14
CA ALA A 145 11.08 5.95 -15.26
C ALA A 145 12.14 7.07 -15.25
N LYS A 146 11.72 8.30 -14.93
CA LYS A 146 12.62 9.44 -14.76
C LYS A 146 13.49 9.29 -13.51
N PHE A 147 12.87 8.94 -12.37
CA PHE A 147 13.55 8.82 -11.09
C PHE A 147 14.65 7.77 -11.12
N THR A 148 14.36 6.56 -11.63
CA THR A 148 15.33 5.48 -11.72
C THR A 148 16.35 5.69 -12.84
N GLY A 149 16.02 6.53 -13.83
CA GLY A 149 16.84 6.72 -15.03
C GLY A 149 16.72 5.57 -16.03
N TRP A 150 15.77 4.65 -15.85
CA TRP A 150 15.53 3.55 -16.78
C TRP A 150 14.82 3.98 -18.06
N GLY A 151 14.07 5.09 -18.03
CA GLY A 151 13.36 5.58 -19.21
C GLY A 151 12.45 4.50 -19.82
N ASN A 152 12.61 4.22 -21.12
CA ASN A 152 11.79 3.24 -21.85
C ASN A 152 12.05 1.78 -21.44
N ASP A 153 13.12 1.49 -20.69
CA ASP A 153 13.39 0.16 -20.14
C ASP A 153 12.60 -0.12 -18.86
N THR A 154 11.79 0.85 -18.39
CA THR A 154 10.92 0.68 -17.22
C THR A 154 9.77 -0.28 -17.54
N LEU A 155 9.64 -1.33 -16.73
CA LEU A 155 8.57 -2.33 -16.86
C LEU A 155 7.67 -2.33 -15.63
N THR A 156 6.36 -2.18 -15.83
CA THR A 156 5.38 -2.37 -14.77
C THR A 156 5.23 -3.86 -14.45
N PHE A 157 5.32 -4.20 -13.17
CA PHE A 157 5.15 -5.58 -12.74
C PHE A 157 3.70 -6.04 -12.96
N LYS A 158 3.50 -7.14 -13.70
CA LYS A 158 2.15 -7.60 -14.09
C LYS A 158 1.32 -8.09 -12.90
N ARG A 159 1.96 -8.67 -11.89
CA ARG A 159 1.29 -9.19 -10.70
C ARG A 159 1.39 -8.17 -9.57
N THR A 160 0.39 -7.31 -9.47
CA THR A 160 0.30 -6.31 -8.39
C THR A 160 -0.37 -6.87 -7.15
N LEU A 161 -0.29 -6.15 -6.03
CA LEU A 161 -0.91 -6.49 -4.76
C LEU A 161 -1.88 -5.37 -4.34
N LEU A 162 -3.17 -5.53 -4.68
CA LEU A 162 -4.23 -4.67 -4.16
C LEU A 162 -4.62 -5.18 -2.78
N ARG A 163 -4.25 -4.42 -1.75
CA ARG A 163 -4.42 -4.82 -0.35
C ARG A 163 -5.65 -4.16 0.27
N ASN A 164 -6.47 -4.97 0.94
CA ASN A 164 -7.55 -4.53 1.81
C ASN A 164 -7.14 -4.72 3.28
N ASN A 165 -7.21 -3.65 4.06
CA ASN A 165 -7.09 -3.71 5.52
C ASN A 165 -8.39 -3.18 6.12
N ILE A 166 -8.94 -3.94 7.06
CA ILE A 166 -10.16 -3.58 7.79
C ILE A 166 -9.80 -3.17 9.21
N PRO A 167 -10.63 -2.35 9.89
CA PRO A 167 -10.40 -2.01 11.29
C PRO A 167 -10.22 -3.26 12.16
N GLY A 168 -9.13 -3.31 12.95
CA GLY A 168 -8.83 -4.43 13.83
C GLY A 168 -8.08 -5.60 13.17
N SER A 169 -7.76 -5.55 11.88
CA SER A 169 -6.90 -6.56 11.25
C SER A 169 -5.48 -6.52 11.80
N LYS A 170 -4.84 -7.69 11.90
CA LYS A 170 -3.45 -7.80 12.37
C LYS A 170 -2.46 -7.21 11.35
N PRO A 171 -1.41 -6.51 11.80
CA PRO A 171 -0.35 -6.04 10.92
C PRO A 171 0.46 -7.22 10.37
N ILE A 172 1.03 -7.04 9.19
CA ILE A 172 1.99 -7.99 8.60
C ILE A 172 3.33 -7.82 9.32
N GLY A 173 4.03 -8.94 9.55
CA GLY A 173 5.37 -8.92 10.13
C GLY A 173 6.39 -8.18 9.25
N VAL A 174 7.47 -7.72 9.86
CA VAL A 174 8.55 -7.00 9.16
C VAL A 174 9.17 -7.90 8.08
N HIS A 175 9.26 -7.37 6.86
CA HIS A 175 9.90 -8.01 5.71
C HIS A 175 10.40 -6.95 4.73
N TYR A 176 11.14 -7.39 3.72
CA TYR A 176 11.46 -6.65 2.51
C TYR A 176 10.97 -7.47 1.30
N ASP A 177 10.39 -6.85 0.29
CA ASP A 177 9.78 -7.50 -0.86
C ASP A 177 10.80 -8.18 -1.79
N GLN A 178 12.06 -7.71 -1.87
CA GLN A 178 13.07 -8.33 -2.76
C GLN A 178 13.25 -9.84 -2.47
N ILE A 179 13.05 -10.29 -1.23
CA ILE A 179 13.11 -11.72 -0.89
C ILE A 179 12.14 -12.57 -1.73
N PHE A 180 11.02 -11.99 -2.16
CA PHE A 180 10.01 -12.63 -2.99
C PHE A 180 10.31 -12.52 -4.49
N LEU A 181 11.22 -11.62 -4.89
CA LEU A 181 11.69 -11.44 -6.26
C LEU A 181 12.91 -12.32 -6.63
N ARG A 182 13.22 -13.33 -5.78
CA ARG A 182 14.12 -14.48 -5.99
C ARG A 182 15.31 -14.24 -6.95
N TYR A 183 16.49 -14.00 -6.40
CA TYR A 183 17.77 -13.89 -7.15
C TYR A 183 17.83 -12.77 -8.21
N GLY A 184 16.87 -11.86 -8.23
CA GLY A 184 17.00 -10.62 -8.98
C GLY A 184 18.03 -9.68 -8.33
N GLU A 185 18.76 -8.95 -9.17
CA GLU A 185 19.50 -7.76 -8.74
C GLU A 185 18.53 -6.71 -8.13
N PRO A 186 19.01 -5.72 -7.35
CA PRO A 186 18.23 -4.57 -6.87
C PRO A 186 17.77 -3.64 -8.01
N THR A 187 17.07 -4.18 -9.00
CA THR A 187 16.56 -3.49 -10.19
C THR A 187 15.05 -3.34 -10.15
N ALA A 188 14.46 -3.40 -8.95
CA ALA A 188 13.05 -3.20 -8.71
C ALA A 188 12.83 -2.05 -7.71
N VAL A 189 11.76 -1.30 -7.95
CA VAL A 189 11.26 -0.26 -7.05
C VAL A 189 9.81 -0.58 -6.73
N THR A 190 9.49 -0.65 -5.44
CA THR A 190 8.12 -0.86 -4.98
C THR A 190 7.40 0.49 -4.88
N ALA A 191 6.34 0.68 -5.66
CA ALA A 191 5.45 1.85 -5.54
C ALA A 191 4.19 1.48 -4.74
N TRP A 192 4.02 2.08 -3.57
CA TRP A 192 2.82 1.93 -2.74
C TRP A 192 1.93 3.15 -2.89
N VAL A 193 0.74 2.92 -3.47
CA VAL A 193 -0.23 3.98 -3.76
C VAL A 193 -1.45 3.78 -2.87
N PRO A 194 -1.79 4.74 -2.00
CA PRO A 194 -3.02 4.69 -1.23
C PRO A 194 -4.22 4.98 -2.13
N ILE A 195 -5.22 4.10 -2.10
CA ILE A 195 -6.48 4.31 -2.84
C ILE A 195 -7.40 5.20 -2.01
N GLY A 196 -7.04 6.49 -1.90
CA GLY A 196 -7.72 7.51 -1.09
C GLY A 196 -6.98 7.90 0.19
N ASP A 197 -7.61 8.72 1.03
CA ASP A 197 -6.98 9.25 2.23
C ASP A 197 -6.76 8.16 3.29
N ILE A 198 -5.55 8.13 3.86
CA ILE A 198 -5.17 7.24 4.95
C ILE A 198 -4.86 8.07 6.19
N LYS A 199 -5.57 7.80 7.28
CA LYS A 199 -5.25 8.35 8.61
C LYS A 199 -4.03 7.62 9.17
N ILE A 200 -3.29 8.27 10.07
CA ILE A 200 -2.15 7.64 10.76
C ILE A 200 -2.52 6.33 11.49
N ASN A 201 -3.77 6.23 11.96
CA ASN A 201 -4.35 5.04 12.58
C ASN A 201 -5.29 4.23 11.67
N GLY A 202 -5.32 4.54 10.37
CA GLY A 202 -6.13 3.84 9.37
C GLY A 202 -5.43 2.63 8.76
N GLY A 203 -4.26 2.25 9.28
CA GLY A 203 -3.33 1.33 8.63
C GLY A 203 -2.36 2.08 7.70
N GLY A 204 -1.72 1.35 6.80
CA GLY A 204 -0.72 1.89 5.87
C GLY A 204 0.60 1.14 5.98
N LEU A 205 1.69 1.85 5.68
CA LEU A 205 3.05 1.32 5.77
C LEU A 205 3.76 1.86 7.00
N ILE A 206 4.54 0.98 7.64
CA ILE A 206 5.50 1.31 8.67
C ILE A 206 6.86 0.91 8.11
N TYR A 207 7.82 1.83 8.16
CA TYR A 207 9.16 1.62 7.63
C TYR A 207 10.16 1.51 8.77
N LEU A 208 11.06 0.53 8.68
CA LEU A 208 12.16 0.40 9.62
C LEU A 208 13.30 1.32 9.18
N GLU A 209 13.54 2.38 9.94
CA GLU A 209 14.64 3.32 9.69
C GLU A 209 15.97 2.56 9.55
N ASN A 210 16.75 2.91 8.52
CA ASN A 210 18.02 2.26 8.19
C ASN A 210 17.92 0.75 7.86
N GLY A 211 16.72 0.19 7.64
CA GLY A 211 16.52 -1.22 7.27
C GLY A 211 17.35 -1.64 6.05
N MET A 212 17.54 -0.70 5.12
CA MET A 212 18.39 -0.86 3.93
C MET A 212 19.82 -1.26 4.20
N LEU A 213 20.42 -0.76 5.29
CA LEU A 213 21.80 -1.06 5.64
C LEU A 213 21.98 -2.52 6.07
N TYR A 214 20.93 -3.13 6.62
CA TYR A 214 20.96 -4.52 7.07
C TYR A 214 20.72 -5.50 5.94
N TRP A 215 19.95 -5.11 4.92
CA TRP A 215 19.44 -6.03 3.90
C TRP A 215 19.94 -5.75 2.48
N ARG A 216 20.63 -4.64 2.21
CA ARG A 216 21.28 -4.30 0.91
C ARG A 216 20.40 -4.40 -0.34
N VAL A 217 19.08 -4.49 -0.22
CA VAL A 217 18.22 -4.64 -1.39
C VAL A 217 16.82 -4.11 -1.09
N GLU A 218 16.35 -3.24 -1.99
CA GLU A 218 15.00 -2.69 -2.16
C GLU A 218 14.69 -1.34 -1.54
N TYR A 219 14.39 -0.36 -2.38
CA TYR A 219 13.86 0.88 -1.86
C TYR A 219 12.47 1.25 -2.40
N THR A 220 11.70 1.87 -1.51
CA THR A 220 10.24 1.96 -1.64
C THR A 220 9.83 3.40 -1.93
N ILE A 221 8.91 3.58 -2.87
CA ILE A 221 8.27 4.88 -3.11
C ILE A 221 6.84 4.77 -2.61
N ILE A 222 6.47 5.65 -1.70
CA ILE A 222 5.11 5.81 -1.20
C ILE A 222 4.57 7.03 -1.92
N ALA A 223 3.71 6.82 -2.92
CA ALA A 223 3.27 7.83 -3.88
C ALA A 223 1.85 8.34 -3.58
#